data_AF-A0A1F9S8E6-F1
#
_entry.id   AF-A0A1F9S8E6-F1
#
_cell.length_a   1.000
_cell.length_b   1.000
_cell.length_c   1.000
_cell.angle_alpha   90.00
_cell.angle_beta   90.00
_cell.angle_gamma   90.00
#
_symmetry.space_group_name_H-M   'P 1'
#
loop_
_entity.id
_entity.type
_entity.pdbx_description
1 polymer ?
#
loop_
_entity_poly.entity_id
_entity_poly.type
_entity_poly.pdbx_seq_one_letter_code
_entity_poly.pdbx_strand_id
1 'polypeptide(L)'
;MGGAFVAVAQGPIAQYWNPAGLVKSSANVSGMELPVGVSVEMTGGIMKNASEIGDMASQLTAVQNAQSTGGSITPQQAGDFVKTMSLLAEMNDTGKGAMVEANAGVNFKFSKVALSVNNFTAVGANPYIDVNNLNLGNGGTSSSSIDFTGTATTAPGDPTYAAAASTLKTALDTLSASNNLPQLLCGAGGCGASIANNTDLANALANYAFTNSIAASQLTDAASTITQYADSAAPVVAGALTGGSYADNTSNLTLAAGSFTEIAAGYAWNLDKWMHGLSLGANLKMINGRLASNTFQFMQNSETGDAFKDMMENSKSSWAPAADLGLLWDVKQTYAKAPLSPKIGLVMRNINSPSFDTPAGGDYDLDRQVRLGFALNPAKFWTLALDMDLTKNKTPVNGFDSRQLAMGTEINIFNRKAFNIPLRAGIMKNLAEKDSKMAYTLGTGLNMLFMHFDVSGVVSSERTTLDDSEIPAKVGVAASFGLLF
;
A
#
# COMPACT_ATOMS: atom_id res chain seq x y z
N MET A 1 -14.98 -11.93 -10.82
CA MET A 1 -13.98 -12.65 -11.65
C MET A 1 -12.58 -12.05 -11.46
N GLY A 2 -12.22 -11.60 -10.26
CA GLY A 2 -10.89 -10.99 -10.01
C GLY A 2 -10.61 -9.68 -10.74
N GLY A 3 -11.60 -9.07 -11.41
CA GLY A 3 -11.38 -7.92 -12.32
C GLY A 3 -10.92 -8.31 -13.73
N ALA A 4 -10.95 -9.60 -14.09
CA ALA A 4 -10.67 -10.07 -15.44
C ALA A 4 -11.91 -9.87 -16.34
N PHE A 5 -11.93 -8.76 -17.07
CA PHE A 5 -13.08 -8.34 -17.88
C PHE A 5 -12.74 -7.84 -19.28
N VAL A 6 -11.46 -7.59 -19.62
CA VAL A 6 -11.04 -6.97 -20.89
C VAL A 6 -11.49 -7.77 -22.12
N ALA A 7 -11.46 -9.10 -22.07
CA ALA A 7 -11.89 -9.97 -23.17
C ALA A 7 -13.39 -10.32 -23.17
N VAL A 8 -14.12 -9.96 -22.11
CA VAL A 8 -15.57 -10.27 -21.97
C VAL A 8 -16.44 -9.03 -21.88
N ALA A 9 -15.83 -7.84 -21.88
CA ALA A 9 -16.46 -6.54 -21.81
C ALA A 9 -17.66 -6.43 -22.76
N GLN A 10 -18.80 -6.00 -22.21
CA GLN A 10 -20.05 -5.81 -22.92
C GLN A 10 -20.95 -4.83 -22.16
N GLY A 11 -22.03 -4.37 -22.81
CA GLY A 11 -22.98 -3.45 -22.19
C GLY A 11 -22.42 -2.04 -21.96
N PRO A 12 -23.07 -1.23 -21.11
CA PRO A 12 -22.66 0.15 -20.84
C PRO A 12 -21.25 0.27 -20.22
N ILE A 13 -20.88 -0.62 -19.30
CA ILE A 13 -19.54 -0.60 -18.67
C ILE A 13 -18.39 -1.05 -19.57
N ALA A 14 -18.69 -1.57 -20.78
CA ALA A 14 -17.63 -1.91 -21.73
C ALA A 14 -16.76 -0.70 -22.08
N GLN A 15 -17.33 0.51 -22.06
CA GLN A 15 -16.57 1.73 -22.33
C GLN A 15 -15.33 1.86 -21.44
N TYR A 16 -15.44 1.50 -20.16
CA TYR A 16 -14.34 1.53 -19.19
C TYR A 16 -13.39 0.34 -19.37
N TRP A 17 -13.92 -0.88 -19.44
CA TRP A 17 -13.11 -2.10 -19.42
C TRP A 17 -12.40 -2.37 -20.75
N ASN A 18 -13.09 -2.19 -21.87
CA ASN A 18 -12.54 -2.28 -23.22
C ASN A 18 -13.55 -1.69 -24.22
N PRO A 19 -13.34 -0.48 -24.78
CA PRO A 19 -14.33 0.17 -25.63
C PRO A 19 -14.68 -0.63 -26.89
N ALA A 20 -13.83 -1.57 -27.35
CA ALA A 20 -14.19 -2.47 -28.45
C ALA A 20 -15.38 -3.39 -28.11
N GLY A 21 -15.63 -3.65 -26.83
CA GLY A 21 -16.79 -4.40 -26.34
C GLY A 21 -18.13 -3.67 -26.47
N LEU A 22 -18.13 -2.39 -26.85
CA LEU A 22 -19.36 -1.65 -27.18
C LEU A 22 -20.08 -2.26 -28.39
N VAL A 23 -19.35 -2.87 -29.32
CA VAL A 23 -19.93 -3.58 -30.46
C VAL A 23 -19.59 -5.07 -30.36
N LYS A 24 -20.63 -5.91 -30.32
CA LYS A 24 -20.50 -7.35 -30.50
C LYS A 24 -21.20 -7.76 -31.78
N SER A 25 -20.57 -8.65 -32.55
CA SER A 25 -21.14 -9.15 -33.81
C SER A 25 -22.46 -9.92 -33.63
N SER A 26 -22.76 -10.43 -32.43
CA SER A 26 -23.92 -11.31 -32.18
C SER A 26 -25.08 -10.69 -31.39
N ALA A 27 -24.88 -9.60 -30.64
CA ALA A 27 -25.93 -8.90 -29.89
C ALA A 27 -25.45 -7.53 -29.39
N ASN A 28 -26.09 -6.45 -29.85
CA ASN A 28 -25.88 -5.12 -29.31
C ASN A 28 -26.85 -4.87 -28.15
N VAL A 29 -26.34 -4.97 -26.93
CA VAL A 29 -27.08 -4.60 -25.72
C VAL A 29 -26.89 -3.11 -25.48
N SER A 30 -27.97 -2.33 -25.49
CA SER A 30 -27.99 -0.92 -25.08
C SER A 30 -28.45 -0.82 -23.63
N GLY A 31 -28.27 0.32 -22.98
CA GLY A 31 -28.73 0.47 -21.60
C GLY A 31 -28.04 1.53 -20.79
N MET A 32 -28.33 1.50 -19.49
CA MET A 32 -27.69 2.29 -18.46
C MET A 32 -27.16 1.38 -17.36
N GLU A 33 -26.00 1.70 -16.79
CA GLU A 33 -25.44 1.00 -15.63
C GLU A 33 -24.81 1.96 -14.63
N LEU A 34 -25.07 1.69 -13.36
CA LEU A 34 -24.66 2.45 -12.18
C LEU A 34 -23.75 1.58 -11.30
N PRO A 35 -22.44 1.52 -11.56
CA PRO A 35 -21.50 0.85 -10.68
C PRO A 35 -21.15 1.71 -9.47
N VAL A 36 -21.07 1.10 -8.29
CA VAL A 36 -20.49 1.67 -7.08
C VAL A 36 -19.58 0.65 -6.42
N GLY A 37 -18.47 1.10 -5.85
CA GLY A 37 -17.53 0.23 -5.17
C GLY A 37 -16.72 0.98 -4.14
N VAL A 38 -16.34 0.27 -3.10
CA VAL A 38 -15.40 0.73 -2.09
C VAL A 38 -14.49 -0.42 -1.69
N SER A 39 -13.20 -0.17 -1.61
CA SER A 39 -12.22 -1.11 -1.09
C SER A 39 -11.22 -0.41 -0.21
N VAL A 40 -10.71 -1.14 0.76
CA VAL A 40 -9.59 -0.77 1.60
C VAL A 40 -8.49 -1.78 1.36
N GLU A 41 -7.28 -1.31 1.13
CA GLU A 41 -6.07 -2.12 0.98
C GLU A 41 -4.97 -1.53 1.87
N MET A 42 -4.40 -2.39 2.71
CA MET A 42 -3.31 -2.11 3.63
C MET A 42 -2.15 -3.01 3.20
N THR A 43 -0.95 -2.47 3.08
CA THR A 43 0.20 -3.23 2.58
C THR A 43 1.41 -3.10 3.48
N GLY A 44 2.31 -4.07 3.34
CA GLY A 44 3.63 -4.05 3.97
C GLY A 44 3.60 -3.97 5.49
N GLY A 45 2.56 -4.55 6.11
CA GLY A 45 2.43 -4.62 7.56
C GLY A 45 2.19 -3.27 8.25
N ILE A 46 1.78 -2.22 7.52
CA ILE A 46 1.73 -0.87 8.12
C ILE A 46 0.87 -0.79 9.38
N MET A 47 -0.22 -1.55 9.49
CA MET A 47 -1.06 -1.54 10.69
C MET A 47 -0.38 -2.19 11.88
N LYS A 48 0.37 -3.28 11.65
CA LYS A 48 1.23 -3.88 12.67
C LYS A 48 2.27 -2.87 13.12
N ASN A 49 2.95 -2.24 12.18
CA ASN A 49 3.97 -1.24 12.48
C ASN A 49 3.36 -0.03 13.19
N ALA A 50 2.15 0.43 12.85
CA ALA A 50 1.49 1.54 13.53
C ALA A 50 1.09 1.24 14.99
N SER A 51 0.59 0.02 15.26
CA SER A 51 0.36 -0.43 16.64
C SER A 51 1.69 -0.47 17.41
N GLU A 52 2.73 -1.03 16.79
CA GLU A 52 4.05 -1.09 17.40
C GLU A 52 4.69 0.31 17.54
N ILE A 53 4.36 1.30 16.69
CA ILE A 53 4.76 2.71 16.84
C ILE A 53 4.15 3.33 18.09
N GLY A 54 2.89 3.01 18.42
CA GLY A 54 2.26 3.48 19.66
C GLY A 54 3.06 3.02 20.88
N ASP A 55 3.46 1.75 20.87
CA ASP A 55 4.32 1.17 21.91
C ASP A 55 5.74 1.77 21.87
N MET A 56 6.29 2.02 20.67
CA MET A 56 7.59 2.66 20.47
C MET A 56 7.61 4.09 20.97
N ALA A 57 6.56 4.88 20.77
CA ALA A 57 6.49 6.27 21.22
C ALA A 57 6.56 6.34 22.75
N SER A 58 5.89 5.42 23.44
CA SER A 58 6.02 5.20 24.88
C SER A 58 7.46 4.87 25.29
N GLN A 59 8.10 3.94 24.57
CA GLN A 59 9.46 3.49 24.85
C GLN A 59 10.53 4.57 24.57
N LEU A 60 10.40 5.30 23.46
CA LEU A 60 11.25 6.43 23.09
C LEU A 60 11.09 7.59 24.06
N THR A 61 9.88 7.88 24.53
CA THR A 61 9.63 8.91 25.55
C THR A 61 10.42 8.61 26.83
N ALA A 62 10.53 7.34 27.23
CA ALA A 62 11.30 6.95 28.41
C ALA A 62 12.82 7.20 28.21
N VAL A 63 13.35 6.92 27.02
CA VAL A 63 14.76 7.20 26.67
C VAL A 63 15.01 8.71 26.56
N GLN A 64 14.10 9.46 25.96
CA GLN A 64 14.14 10.93 25.87
C GLN A 64 14.05 11.61 27.24
N ASN A 65 13.23 11.08 28.15
CA ASN A 65 13.16 11.56 29.53
C ASN A 65 14.49 11.31 30.26
N ALA A 66 15.10 10.13 30.09
CA ALA A 66 16.43 9.86 30.64
C ALA A 66 17.47 10.85 30.09
N GLN A 67 17.41 11.21 28.81
CA GLN A 67 18.34 12.19 28.22
C GLN A 67 18.14 13.61 28.72
N SER A 68 16.89 14.08 28.76
CA SER A 68 16.57 15.44 29.20
C SER A 68 16.85 15.66 30.69
N THR A 69 16.77 14.61 31.50
CA THR A 69 17.02 14.67 32.96
C THR A 69 18.43 14.25 33.37
N GLY A 70 19.27 13.76 32.43
CA GLY A 70 20.57 13.18 32.77
C GLY A 70 20.44 11.88 33.58
N GLY A 71 19.40 11.10 33.33
CA GLY A 71 19.18 9.77 33.91
C GLY A 71 19.79 8.64 33.06
N SER A 72 19.93 7.46 33.66
CA SER A 72 20.35 6.23 32.97
C SER A 72 19.15 5.46 32.40
N ILE A 73 19.39 4.59 31.43
CA ILE A 73 18.39 3.63 30.92
C ILE A 73 18.60 2.23 31.47
N THR A 74 17.51 1.46 31.57
CA THR A 74 17.54 0.04 31.92
C THR A 74 17.99 -0.82 30.73
N PRO A 75 18.46 -2.06 30.98
CA PRO A 75 18.78 -3.00 29.89
C PRO A 75 17.58 -3.26 28.96
N GLN A 76 16.38 -3.39 29.51
CA GLN A 76 15.16 -3.61 28.72
C GLN A 76 14.90 -2.44 27.77
N GLN A 77 15.03 -1.19 28.25
CA GLN A 77 14.88 0.00 27.41
C GLN A 77 15.92 0.06 26.28
N ALA A 78 17.15 -0.45 26.49
CA ALA A 78 18.14 -0.57 25.42
C ALA A 78 17.72 -1.60 24.36
N GLY A 79 17.16 -2.74 24.78
CA GLY A 79 16.61 -3.74 23.85
C GLY A 79 15.39 -3.23 23.07
N ASP A 80 14.48 -2.54 23.76
CA ASP A 80 13.29 -1.91 23.19
C ASP A 80 13.66 -0.82 22.18
N PHE A 81 14.73 -0.05 22.44
CA PHE A 81 15.26 0.94 21.50
C PHE A 81 15.76 0.29 20.20
N VAL A 82 16.47 -0.83 20.27
CA VAL A 82 16.93 -1.54 19.06
C VAL A 82 15.76 -2.14 18.29
N LYS A 83 14.77 -2.72 18.98
CA LYS A 83 13.51 -3.17 18.37
C LYS A 83 12.82 -2.01 17.65
N THR A 84 12.72 -0.85 18.30
CA THR A 84 12.18 0.39 17.71
C THR A 84 12.92 0.75 16.42
N MET A 85 14.25 0.73 16.40
CA MET A 85 15.03 1.04 15.18
C MET A 85 14.77 0.06 14.04
N SER A 86 14.59 -1.24 14.33
CA SER A 86 14.18 -2.23 13.31
C SER A 86 12.81 -1.91 12.72
N LEU A 87 11.84 -1.57 13.57
CA LEU A 87 10.49 -1.24 13.11
C LEU A 87 10.45 0.04 12.27
N LEU A 88 11.25 1.03 12.66
CA LEU A 88 11.49 2.26 11.88
C LEU A 88 12.14 1.96 10.51
N ALA A 89 13.10 1.04 10.47
CA ALA A 89 13.75 0.60 9.22
C ALA A 89 12.71 0.04 8.25
N GLU A 90 11.90 -0.88 8.75
CA GLU A 90 10.87 -1.55 7.98
C GLU A 90 9.88 -0.53 7.43
N MET A 91 9.46 0.48 8.20
CA MET A 91 8.49 1.46 7.73
C MET A 91 8.95 2.29 6.53
N ASN A 92 10.25 2.44 6.31
CA ASN A 92 10.79 3.23 5.20
C ASN A 92 10.89 2.42 3.89
N ASP A 93 10.50 1.15 3.89
CA ASP A 93 10.46 0.33 2.69
C ASP A 93 9.38 0.81 1.71
N THR A 94 9.69 0.73 0.41
CA THR A 94 8.71 0.97 -0.66
C THR A 94 7.57 -0.05 -0.58
N GLY A 95 6.33 0.37 -0.82
CA GLY A 95 5.18 -0.55 -0.81
C GLY A 95 4.34 -0.48 0.46
N LYS A 96 4.66 0.38 1.43
CA LYS A 96 3.98 0.46 2.73
C LYS A 96 2.97 1.60 2.79
N GLY A 97 1.76 1.29 3.23
CA GLY A 97 0.71 2.27 3.46
C GLY A 97 -0.67 1.66 3.65
N ALA A 98 -1.65 2.54 3.78
CA ALA A 98 -3.05 2.17 3.68
C ALA A 98 -3.69 3.01 2.58
N MET A 99 -4.56 2.40 1.79
CA MET A 99 -5.30 3.04 0.72
C MET A 99 -6.78 2.67 0.81
N VAL A 100 -7.65 3.67 0.72
CA VAL A 100 -9.08 3.52 0.51
C VAL A 100 -9.38 3.96 -0.91
N GLU A 101 -10.00 3.07 -1.67
CA GLU A 101 -10.48 3.34 -3.02
C GLU A 101 -12.01 3.37 -3.01
N ALA A 102 -12.58 4.39 -3.62
CA ALA A 102 -14.00 4.50 -3.87
C ALA A 102 -14.23 4.80 -5.35
N ASN A 103 -15.18 4.11 -5.95
CA ASN A 103 -15.56 4.34 -7.33
C ASN A 103 -17.09 4.43 -7.44
N ALA A 104 -17.55 5.33 -8.31
CA ALA A 104 -18.96 5.45 -8.64
C ALA A 104 -19.10 5.94 -10.07
N GLY A 105 -20.18 5.58 -10.76
CA GLY A 105 -20.38 6.10 -12.09
C GLY A 105 -21.78 5.90 -12.64
N VAL A 106 -21.98 6.52 -13.80
CA VAL A 106 -23.18 6.36 -14.62
C VAL A 106 -22.72 6.16 -16.05
N ASN A 107 -23.12 5.03 -16.64
CA ASN A 107 -22.69 4.62 -17.96
C ASN A 107 -23.92 4.40 -18.83
N PHE A 108 -23.99 5.08 -19.96
CA PHE A 108 -25.04 4.93 -20.96
C PHE A 108 -24.46 4.38 -22.24
N LYS A 109 -25.21 3.48 -22.88
CA LYS A 109 -24.86 2.94 -24.19
C LYS A 109 -26.09 2.90 -25.07
N PHE A 110 -25.93 3.39 -26.30
CA PHE A 110 -26.92 3.35 -27.36
C PHE A 110 -26.27 2.73 -28.60
N SER A 111 -26.54 1.44 -28.83
CA SER A 111 -25.94 0.66 -29.92
C SER A 111 -24.41 0.64 -29.85
N LYS A 112 -23.70 1.46 -30.64
CA LYS A 112 -22.23 1.53 -30.71
C LYS A 112 -21.65 2.74 -29.98
N VAL A 113 -22.50 3.68 -29.55
CA VAL A 113 -22.13 4.92 -28.87
C VAL A 113 -22.29 4.71 -27.38
N ALA A 114 -21.34 5.22 -26.59
CA ALA A 114 -21.45 5.26 -25.14
C ALA A 114 -21.10 6.65 -24.60
N LEU A 115 -21.75 7.02 -23.50
CA LEU A 115 -21.46 8.21 -22.71
C LEU A 115 -21.34 7.77 -21.27
N SER A 116 -20.33 8.24 -20.55
CA SER A 116 -20.18 7.94 -19.13
C SER A 116 -19.63 9.10 -18.33
N VAL A 117 -19.98 9.09 -17.04
CA VAL A 117 -19.35 9.88 -16.01
C VAL A 117 -18.94 8.91 -14.92
N ASN A 118 -17.64 8.72 -14.73
CA ASN A 118 -17.09 7.81 -13.72
C ASN A 118 -16.13 8.58 -12.82
N ASN A 119 -16.23 8.37 -11.51
CA ASN A 119 -15.30 8.90 -10.52
C ASN A 119 -14.49 7.77 -9.88
N PHE A 120 -13.19 7.99 -9.75
CA PHE A 120 -12.25 7.11 -9.06
C PHE A 120 -11.51 7.95 -8.03
N THR A 121 -11.70 7.63 -6.75
CA THR A 121 -11.05 8.32 -5.64
C THR A 121 -10.18 7.33 -4.89
N ALA A 122 -8.90 7.69 -4.71
CA ALA A 122 -7.97 7.00 -3.84
C ALA A 122 -7.50 7.96 -2.76
N VAL A 123 -7.49 7.51 -1.51
CA VAL A 123 -6.91 8.21 -0.36
C VAL A 123 -5.94 7.26 0.28
N GLY A 124 -4.73 7.70 0.59
CA GLY A 124 -3.80 6.87 1.31
C GLY A 124 -2.83 7.64 2.19
N ALA A 125 -2.17 6.88 3.04
CA ALA A 125 -1.19 7.34 4.00
C ALA A 125 0.12 6.58 3.77
N ASN A 126 1.21 7.33 3.61
CA ASN A 126 2.55 6.79 3.43
C ASN A 126 3.49 7.38 4.50
N PRO A 127 4.06 6.56 5.39
CA PRO A 127 5.02 7.01 6.36
C PRO A 127 6.40 7.16 5.71
N TYR A 128 7.15 8.15 6.18
CA TYR A 128 8.57 8.32 5.92
C TYR A 128 9.28 8.40 7.25
N ILE A 129 10.30 7.58 7.44
CA ILE A 129 11.14 7.62 8.62
C ILE A 129 12.51 8.15 8.25
N ASP A 130 12.88 9.27 8.87
CA ASP A 130 14.24 9.79 8.83
C ASP A 130 15.11 8.98 9.81
N VAL A 131 15.80 7.99 9.24
CA VAL A 131 16.68 7.08 9.98
C VAL A 131 18.06 7.68 10.26
N ASN A 132 18.39 8.82 9.66
CA ASN A 132 19.71 9.43 9.78
C ASN A 132 19.76 10.42 10.95
N ASN A 133 18.67 11.13 11.21
CA ASN A 133 18.60 12.12 12.28
C ASN A 133 17.93 11.54 13.54
N LEU A 134 18.44 10.39 14.01
CA LEU A 134 17.93 9.70 15.21
C LEU A 134 18.91 9.75 16.39
N ASN A 135 20.01 10.52 16.28
CA ASN A 135 20.95 10.63 17.39
C ASN A 135 20.25 11.32 18.57
N LEU A 136 20.32 10.68 19.72
CA LEU A 136 19.57 11.12 20.87
C LEU A 136 20.33 12.09 21.80
N GLY A 137 21.53 12.54 21.41
CA GLY A 137 22.27 13.58 22.14
C GLY A 137 22.26 14.93 21.43
N ASN A 138 22.07 16.01 22.19
CA ASN A 138 22.05 17.37 21.65
C ASN A 138 23.47 17.82 21.25
N GLY A 139 23.65 18.35 20.03
CA GLY A 139 24.91 18.92 19.54
C GLY A 139 25.33 20.24 20.17
N GLY A 140 24.75 20.60 21.33
CA GLY A 140 24.99 21.85 22.05
C GLY A 140 25.68 21.64 23.40
N THR A 141 26.33 22.70 23.91
CA THR A 141 27.14 22.73 25.16
C THR A 141 26.38 22.52 26.47
N SER A 142 25.13 22.04 26.43
CA SER A 142 24.28 21.83 27.61
C SER A 142 24.05 20.33 27.82
N SER A 143 24.44 19.87 28.99
CA SER A 143 24.45 18.51 29.52
C SER A 143 23.08 17.82 29.57
N SER A 144 22.57 17.33 28.44
CA SER A 144 21.37 16.47 28.36
C SER A 144 21.63 15.29 27.44
N SER A 145 22.34 14.29 27.97
CA SER A 145 22.62 12.98 27.35
C SER A 145 22.22 11.87 28.35
N ILE A 146 22.09 10.62 27.89
CA ILE A 146 21.99 9.50 28.83
C ILE A 146 23.26 9.52 29.68
N ASP A 147 23.09 9.68 30.98
CA ASP A 147 24.20 9.80 31.90
C ASP A 147 24.38 8.49 32.66
N PHE A 148 25.55 7.88 32.50
CA PHE A 148 26.01 6.76 33.31
C PHE A 148 27.07 7.20 34.33
N THR A 149 27.22 8.50 34.58
CA THR A 149 28.16 9.05 35.56
C THR A 149 27.95 8.38 36.93
N GLY A 150 29.02 7.78 37.47
CA GLY A 150 28.98 7.01 38.72
C GLY A 150 28.73 5.51 38.54
N THR A 151 28.42 5.04 37.34
CA THR A 151 28.31 3.61 37.04
C THR A 151 29.67 3.05 36.61
N ALA A 152 30.08 1.93 37.20
CA ALA A 152 31.33 1.28 36.83
C ALA A 152 31.25 0.71 35.42
N THR A 153 32.28 0.94 34.60
CA THR A 153 32.42 0.35 33.25
C THR A 153 33.30 -0.90 33.24
N THR A 154 33.89 -1.23 34.40
CA THR A 154 34.57 -2.50 34.63
C THR A 154 33.56 -3.64 34.73
N ALA A 155 34.01 -4.86 34.42
CA ALA A 155 33.18 -6.05 34.54
C ALA A 155 32.52 -6.13 35.94
N PRO A 156 31.23 -6.48 36.04
CA PRO A 156 30.56 -6.67 37.32
C PRO A 156 31.28 -7.68 38.22
N GLY A 157 31.33 -7.41 39.52
CA GLY A 157 31.91 -8.34 40.50
C GLY A 157 31.06 -9.59 40.73
N ASP A 158 29.74 -9.50 40.50
CA ASP A 158 28.84 -10.65 40.56
C ASP A 158 28.96 -11.50 39.29
N PRO A 159 29.28 -12.81 39.40
CA PRO A 159 29.48 -13.68 38.24
C PRO A 159 28.26 -13.79 37.31
N THR A 160 27.04 -13.66 37.85
CA THR A 160 25.79 -13.74 37.09
C THR A 160 25.65 -12.52 36.19
N TYR A 161 25.90 -11.33 36.74
CA TYR A 161 25.86 -10.08 35.98
C TYR A 161 27.03 -9.96 35.00
N ALA A 162 28.22 -10.49 35.36
CA ALA A 162 29.35 -10.56 34.44
C ALA A 162 29.06 -11.43 33.21
N ALA A 163 28.43 -12.59 33.40
CA ALA A 163 28.00 -13.44 32.30
C ALA A 163 26.93 -12.76 31.43
N ALA A 164 25.94 -12.12 32.05
CA ALA A 164 24.90 -11.39 31.33
C ALA A 164 25.45 -10.19 30.53
N ALA A 165 26.44 -9.47 31.08
CA ALA A 165 27.16 -8.39 30.39
C ALA A 165 27.88 -8.91 29.13
N SER A 166 28.52 -10.09 29.20
CA SER A 166 29.18 -10.71 28.05
C SER A 166 28.20 -11.06 26.92
N THR A 167 27.01 -11.58 27.28
CA THR A 167 25.94 -11.88 26.33
C THR A 167 25.44 -10.59 25.67
N LEU A 168 25.19 -9.55 26.46
CA LEU A 168 24.75 -8.25 25.97
C LEU A 168 25.78 -7.60 25.04
N LYS A 169 27.07 -7.66 25.39
CA LYS A 169 28.16 -7.19 24.52
C LYS A 169 28.12 -7.87 23.15
N THR A 170 27.94 -9.19 23.11
CA THR A 170 27.88 -9.96 21.86
C THR A 170 26.70 -9.50 20.98
N ALA A 171 25.54 -9.24 21.60
CA ALA A 171 24.38 -8.71 20.90
C ALA A 171 24.65 -7.29 20.34
N LEU A 172 25.27 -6.41 21.12
CA LEU A 172 25.67 -5.06 20.68
C LEU A 172 26.69 -5.10 19.52
N ASP A 173 27.66 -6.02 19.57
CA ASP A 173 28.63 -6.22 18.48
C ASP A 173 27.96 -6.72 17.20
N THR A 174 26.88 -7.50 17.32
CA THR A 174 26.08 -7.97 16.18
C THR A 174 25.32 -6.81 15.53
N LEU A 175 24.80 -5.88 16.34
CA LEU A 175 24.10 -4.69 15.86
C LEU A 175 25.02 -3.68 15.16
N SER A 176 26.23 -3.46 15.70
CA SER A 176 27.23 -2.57 15.10
C SER A 176 28.65 -2.99 15.49
N ALA A 177 29.41 -3.44 14.50
CA ALA A 177 30.80 -3.84 14.65
C ALA A 177 31.76 -2.66 14.92
N SER A 178 31.30 -1.42 14.74
CA SER A 178 32.14 -0.21 14.83
C SER A 178 32.34 0.35 16.24
N ASN A 179 31.89 -0.35 17.30
CA ASN A 179 32.01 0.06 18.72
C ASN A 179 31.47 1.46 19.06
N ASN A 180 30.68 2.05 18.16
CA ASN A 180 30.23 3.44 18.23
C ASN A 180 28.77 3.59 18.68
N LEU A 181 28.08 2.49 19.01
CA LEU A 181 26.74 2.51 19.60
C LEU A 181 26.59 3.47 20.81
N PRO A 182 27.58 3.63 21.71
CA PRO A 182 27.49 4.63 22.77
C PRO A 182 27.28 6.06 22.24
N GLN A 183 27.78 6.39 21.04
CA GLN A 183 27.62 7.72 20.42
C GLN A 183 26.19 7.97 19.93
N LEU A 184 25.45 6.90 19.59
CA LEU A 184 24.05 6.99 19.21
C LEU A 184 23.15 7.37 20.39
N LEU A 185 23.45 6.82 21.57
CA LEU A 185 22.67 6.99 22.78
C LEU A 185 23.00 8.29 23.54
N CYS A 186 24.25 8.76 23.42
CA CYS A 186 24.79 9.82 24.27
C CYS A 186 25.31 11.05 23.50
N GLY A 187 25.27 11.02 22.16
CA GLY A 187 25.70 12.12 21.29
C GLY A 187 27.15 12.59 21.46
N ALA A 188 27.42 13.81 21.00
CA ALA A 188 28.76 14.41 20.96
C ALA A 188 29.41 14.64 22.35
N GLY A 189 28.61 14.66 23.43
CA GLY A 189 29.10 14.78 24.81
C GLY A 189 29.58 13.47 25.43
N GLY A 190 29.25 12.31 24.84
CA GLY A 190 29.54 10.98 25.37
C GLY A 190 28.68 10.61 26.59
N CYS A 191 28.64 9.32 26.96
CA CYS A 191 27.87 8.82 28.11
C CYS A 191 28.59 9.06 29.46
N GLY A 192 29.25 10.21 29.60
CA GLY A 192 30.35 10.41 30.55
C GLY A 192 31.69 9.85 30.03
N ALA A 193 32.80 10.23 30.68
CA ALA A 193 34.17 9.99 30.18
C ALA A 193 34.62 8.50 30.09
N SER A 194 33.76 7.54 30.44
CA SER A 194 34.15 6.13 30.69
C SER A 194 33.55 5.09 29.74
N ILE A 195 32.56 5.44 28.92
CA ILE A 195 31.91 4.50 27.98
C ILE A 195 32.36 4.81 26.55
N ALA A 196 33.38 4.09 26.07
CA ALA A 196 33.98 4.31 24.76
C ALA A 196 33.64 3.23 23.74
N ASN A 197 33.14 2.07 24.18
CA ASN A 197 32.85 0.93 23.31
C ASN A 197 31.69 0.07 23.84
N ASN A 198 31.28 -0.93 23.05
CA ASN A 198 30.17 -1.84 23.40
C ASN A 198 30.40 -2.61 24.71
N THR A 199 31.65 -2.90 25.09
CA THR A 199 32.00 -3.56 26.36
C THR A 199 31.70 -2.66 27.54
N ASP A 200 32.12 -1.39 27.47
CA ASP A 200 31.90 -0.42 28.54
C ASP A 200 30.41 -0.19 28.74
N LEU A 201 29.64 -0.12 27.64
CA LEU A 201 28.18 0.03 27.68
C LEU A 201 27.51 -1.19 28.31
N ALA A 202 27.90 -2.41 27.91
CA ALA A 202 27.35 -3.64 28.47
C ALA A 202 27.65 -3.78 29.97
N ASN A 203 28.88 -3.45 30.38
CA ASN A 203 29.28 -3.46 31.80
C ASN A 203 28.56 -2.37 32.60
N ALA A 204 28.39 -1.17 32.04
CA ALA A 204 27.66 -0.10 32.69
C ALA A 204 26.19 -0.50 32.91
N LEU A 205 25.52 -1.04 31.89
CA LEU A 205 24.14 -1.54 32.02
C LEU A 205 24.01 -2.67 33.06
N ALA A 206 25.00 -3.56 33.15
CA ALA A 206 25.02 -4.63 34.13
C ALA A 206 25.26 -4.15 35.57
N ASN A 207 26.18 -3.21 35.77
CA ASN A 207 26.43 -2.61 37.07
C ASN A 207 25.24 -1.75 37.52
N TYR A 208 24.63 -1.00 36.59
CA TYR A 208 23.39 -0.26 36.85
C TYR A 208 22.26 -1.21 37.30
N ALA A 209 22.09 -2.33 36.59
CA ALA A 209 21.08 -3.33 36.94
C ALA A 209 21.33 -3.92 38.33
N PHE A 210 22.58 -4.27 38.65
CA PHE A 210 22.96 -4.77 39.96
C PHE A 210 22.66 -3.76 41.08
N THR A 211 23.07 -2.50 40.91
CA THR A 211 22.83 -1.44 41.91
C THR A 211 21.35 -1.17 42.14
N ASN A 212 20.53 -1.30 41.10
CA ASN A 212 19.09 -1.04 41.15
C ASN A 212 18.23 -2.30 41.36
N SER A 213 18.84 -3.44 41.71
CA SER A 213 18.12 -4.72 41.93
C SER A 213 17.27 -5.19 40.74
N ILE A 214 17.70 -4.86 39.52
CA ILE A 214 17.12 -5.34 38.26
C ILE A 214 17.68 -6.73 37.99
N ALA A 215 16.83 -7.72 37.70
CA ALA A 215 17.26 -9.10 37.55
C ALA A 215 18.23 -9.27 36.37
N ALA A 216 19.30 -10.07 36.55
CA ALA A 216 20.26 -10.37 35.49
C ALA A 216 19.62 -11.02 34.25
N SER A 217 18.47 -11.69 34.39
CA SER A 217 17.70 -12.22 33.26
C SER A 217 17.21 -11.12 32.31
N GLN A 218 16.92 -9.91 32.81
CA GLN A 218 16.50 -8.80 31.96
C GLN A 218 17.63 -8.29 31.05
N LEU A 219 18.90 -8.48 31.43
CA LEU A 219 20.03 -8.23 30.52
C LEU A 219 20.08 -9.27 29.39
N THR A 220 19.85 -10.54 29.71
CA THR A 220 19.84 -11.60 28.69
C THR A 220 18.61 -11.49 27.76
N ASP A 221 17.46 -11.05 28.28
CA ASP A 221 16.26 -10.80 27.49
C ASP A 221 16.47 -9.61 26.53
N ALA A 222 17.10 -8.53 27.02
CA ALA A 222 17.51 -7.40 26.19
C ALA A 222 18.51 -7.84 25.11
N ALA A 223 19.52 -8.64 25.46
CA ALA A 223 20.49 -9.18 24.50
C ALA A 223 19.83 -10.06 23.43
N SER A 224 18.85 -10.90 23.82
CA SER A 224 18.06 -11.70 22.87
C SER A 224 17.26 -10.81 21.92
N THR A 225 16.64 -9.75 22.44
CA THR A 225 15.90 -8.78 21.63
C THR A 225 16.82 -8.07 20.64
N ILE A 226 17.95 -7.56 21.11
CA ILE A 226 18.94 -6.89 20.24
C ILE A 226 19.41 -7.83 19.13
N THR A 227 19.75 -9.08 19.47
CA THR A 227 20.21 -10.07 18.48
C THR A 227 19.11 -10.40 17.46
N GLN A 228 17.86 -10.52 17.91
CA GLN A 228 16.72 -10.80 17.03
C GLN A 228 16.51 -9.70 15.98
N TYR A 229 16.71 -8.44 16.35
CA TYR A 229 16.42 -7.28 15.49
C TYR A 229 17.68 -6.65 14.87
N ALA A 230 18.88 -7.20 15.13
CA ALA A 230 20.15 -6.59 14.73
C ALA A 230 20.26 -6.34 13.22
N ASP A 231 19.94 -7.34 12.39
CA ASP A 231 20.06 -7.24 10.93
C ASP A 231 19.15 -6.14 10.35
N SER A 232 17.90 -6.07 10.83
CA SER A 232 16.92 -5.08 10.39
C SER A 232 17.21 -3.67 10.94
N ALA A 233 17.75 -3.58 12.16
CA ALA A 233 18.09 -2.30 12.78
C ALA A 233 19.44 -1.71 12.31
N ALA A 234 20.37 -2.54 11.84
CA ALA A 234 21.73 -2.12 11.48
C ALA A 234 21.78 -0.95 10.46
N PRO A 235 20.95 -0.90 9.40
CA PRO A 235 20.93 0.24 8.47
C PRO A 235 20.53 1.56 9.14
N VAL A 236 19.58 1.50 10.07
CA VAL A 236 19.09 2.66 10.82
C VAL A 236 20.14 3.11 11.82
N VAL A 237 20.77 2.17 12.53
CA VAL A 237 21.88 2.46 13.45
C VAL A 237 23.03 3.13 12.72
N ALA A 238 23.44 2.61 11.55
CA ALA A 238 24.50 3.19 10.74
C ALA A 238 24.15 4.61 10.26
N GLY A 239 22.92 4.83 9.79
CA GLY A 239 22.42 6.15 9.42
C GLY A 239 22.47 7.13 10.59
N ALA A 240 21.89 6.74 11.73
CA ALA A 240 21.81 7.55 12.95
C ALA A 240 23.17 7.91 13.55
N LEU A 241 24.19 7.06 13.36
CA LEU A 241 25.57 7.33 13.78
C LEU A 241 26.29 8.36 12.91
N THR A 242 25.84 8.56 11.66
CA THR A 242 26.46 9.50 10.71
C THR A 242 25.65 10.76 10.48
N GLY A 243 24.36 10.76 10.86
CA GLY A 243 23.48 11.91 10.72
C GLY A 243 23.38 12.78 11.96
N GLY A 244 22.31 13.57 12.03
CA GLY A 244 22.10 14.63 13.01
C GLY A 244 21.32 14.22 14.25
N SER A 245 21.00 15.23 15.06
CA SER A 245 20.20 15.08 16.27
C SER A 245 18.75 14.74 15.92
N TYR A 246 18.04 14.13 16.87
CA TYR A 246 16.58 14.01 16.85
C TYR A 246 15.87 15.34 16.55
N ALA A 247 16.44 16.48 16.96
CA ALA A 247 15.89 17.80 16.66
C ALA A 247 15.82 18.13 15.16
N ASP A 248 16.69 17.51 14.35
CA ASP A 248 16.73 17.65 12.90
C ASP A 248 15.91 16.56 12.19
N ASN A 249 15.17 15.72 12.94
CA ASN A 249 14.46 14.57 12.40
C ASN A 249 13.26 14.98 11.55
N THR A 250 13.26 14.57 10.27
CA THR A 250 12.21 14.93 9.31
C THR A 250 11.17 13.81 9.08
N SER A 251 11.13 12.79 9.95
CA SER A 251 10.16 11.71 9.85
C SER A 251 8.74 12.27 9.79
N ASN A 252 7.96 11.78 8.85
CA ASN A 252 6.64 12.32 8.57
C ASN A 252 5.65 11.26 8.12
N LEU A 253 4.38 11.58 8.25
CA LEU A 253 3.29 10.84 7.62
C LEU A 253 2.71 11.71 6.52
N THR A 254 2.80 11.24 5.29
CA THR A 254 2.19 11.91 4.14
C THR A 254 0.81 11.32 3.90
N LEU A 255 -0.23 12.14 4.04
CA LEU A 255 -1.56 11.84 3.53
C LEU A 255 -1.63 12.35 2.09
N ALA A 256 -2.09 11.50 1.17
CA ALA A 256 -2.28 11.83 -0.23
C ALA A 256 -3.64 11.34 -0.70
N ALA A 257 -4.32 12.13 -1.51
CA ALA A 257 -5.57 11.76 -2.14
C ALA A 257 -5.62 12.24 -3.59
N GLY A 258 -6.23 11.42 -4.45
CA GLY A 258 -6.55 11.77 -5.82
C GLY A 258 -7.95 11.34 -6.17
N SER A 259 -8.77 12.26 -6.66
CA SER A 259 -10.11 12.00 -7.19
C SER A 259 -10.17 12.39 -8.66
N PHE A 260 -10.44 11.42 -9.53
CA PHE A 260 -10.47 11.60 -10.98
C PHE A 260 -11.89 11.36 -11.49
N THR A 261 -12.53 12.43 -11.95
CA THR A 261 -13.84 12.36 -12.61
C THR A 261 -13.64 12.36 -14.12
N GLU A 262 -13.87 11.21 -14.74
CA GLU A 262 -13.82 11.01 -16.18
C GLU A 262 -15.20 11.26 -16.81
N ILE A 263 -15.30 12.22 -17.72
CA ILE A 263 -16.45 12.37 -18.63
C ILE A 263 -16.00 11.82 -19.98
N ALA A 264 -16.63 10.76 -20.47
CA ALA A 264 -16.17 10.02 -21.64
C ALA A 264 -17.24 9.81 -22.69
N ALA A 265 -16.90 10.06 -23.96
CA ALA A 265 -17.68 9.65 -25.12
C ALA A 265 -16.92 8.55 -25.88
N GLY A 266 -17.61 7.43 -26.13
CA GLY A 266 -17.04 6.23 -26.72
C GLY A 266 -17.76 5.79 -27.99
N TYR A 267 -17.01 5.22 -28.92
CA TYR A 267 -17.53 4.59 -30.13
C TYR A 267 -16.77 3.31 -30.46
N ALA A 268 -17.45 2.33 -31.05
CA ALA A 268 -16.80 1.12 -31.55
C ALA A 268 -17.19 0.74 -32.98
N TRP A 269 -16.20 0.24 -33.70
CA TRP A 269 -16.29 -0.28 -35.05
C TRP A 269 -16.18 -1.81 -35.03
N ASN A 270 -17.06 -2.45 -35.79
CA ASN A 270 -16.90 -3.84 -36.14
C ASN A 270 -16.04 -3.91 -37.42
N LEU A 271 -14.94 -4.64 -37.34
CA LEU A 271 -13.95 -4.81 -38.39
C LEU A 271 -14.05 -6.17 -39.10
N ASP A 272 -15.23 -6.80 -39.10
CA ASP A 272 -15.52 -8.08 -39.74
C ASP A 272 -15.07 -8.12 -41.21
N LYS A 273 -15.08 -7.00 -41.93
CA LYS A 273 -14.57 -6.92 -43.31
C LYS A 273 -13.08 -7.25 -43.44
N TRP A 274 -12.30 -7.00 -42.40
CA TRP A 274 -10.85 -7.23 -42.36
C TRP A 274 -10.52 -8.55 -41.68
N MET A 275 -11.18 -8.83 -40.57
CA MET A 275 -11.05 -10.07 -39.82
C MET A 275 -12.35 -10.33 -39.06
N HIS A 276 -13.03 -11.43 -39.38
CA HIS A 276 -14.29 -11.81 -38.74
C HIS A 276 -14.11 -11.92 -37.21
N GLY A 277 -14.99 -11.31 -36.44
CA GLY A 277 -14.95 -11.27 -34.98
C GLY A 277 -14.06 -10.19 -34.38
N LEU A 278 -13.40 -9.35 -35.21
CA LEU A 278 -12.55 -8.26 -34.73
C LEU A 278 -13.36 -6.96 -34.52
N SER A 279 -13.18 -6.33 -33.37
CA SER A 279 -13.74 -5.03 -33.02
C SER A 279 -12.64 -4.08 -32.55
N LEU A 280 -12.81 -2.80 -32.88
CA LEU A 280 -12.00 -1.69 -32.41
C LEU A 280 -12.91 -0.70 -31.70
N GLY A 281 -12.48 -0.12 -30.58
CA GLY A 281 -13.20 0.95 -29.91
C GLY A 281 -12.27 2.05 -29.44
N ALA A 282 -12.82 3.24 -29.28
CA ALA A 282 -12.10 4.41 -28.81
C ALA A 282 -12.96 5.22 -27.85
N ASN A 283 -12.30 5.87 -26.88
CA ASN A 283 -12.91 6.89 -26.02
C ASN A 283 -12.17 8.21 -26.19
N LEU A 284 -12.94 9.30 -26.22
CA LEU A 284 -12.46 10.64 -25.93
C LEU A 284 -12.97 11.04 -24.55
N LYS A 285 -12.08 11.54 -23.71
CA LYS A 285 -12.35 11.84 -22.31
C LYS A 285 -11.92 13.25 -21.96
N MET A 286 -12.63 13.83 -21.02
CA MET A 286 -12.22 15.02 -20.29
C MET A 286 -12.21 14.65 -18.81
N ILE A 287 -11.06 14.77 -18.16
CA ILE A 287 -10.86 14.30 -16.79
C ILE A 287 -10.65 15.52 -15.90
N ASN A 288 -11.42 15.61 -14.82
CA ASN A 288 -11.10 16.51 -13.72
C ASN A 288 -10.32 15.73 -12.66
N GLY A 289 -9.05 16.07 -12.47
CA GLY A 289 -8.23 15.54 -11.39
C GLY A 289 -8.25 16.49 -10.21
N ARG A 290 -8.66 16.01 -9.05
CA ARG A 290 -8.58 16.73 -7.77
C ARG A 290 -7.56 16.03 -6.88
N LEU A 291 -6.43 16.68 -6.64
CA LEU A 291 -5.31 16.16 -5.88
C LEU A 291 -5.18 16.91 -4.56
N ALA A 292 -4.91 16.16 -3.50
CA ALA A 292 -4.75 16.68 -2.15
C ALA A 292 -3.55 15.97 -1.51
N SER A 293 -2.71 16.70 -0.79
CA SER A 293 -1.65 16.09 0.00
C SER A 293 -1.33 16.97 1.19
N ASN A 294 -1.02 16.33 2.31
CA ASN A 294 -0.51 17.00 3.50
C ASN A 294 0.52 16.11 4.19
N THR A 295 1.58 16.71 4.73
CA THR A 295 2.71 15.98 5.33
C THR A 295 2.88 16.43 6.77
N PHE A 296 2.80 15.48 7.71
CA PHE A 296 2.91 15.76 9.14
C PHE A 296 4.22 15.22 9.68
N GLN A 297 5.12 16.10 10.11
CA GLN A 297 6.33 15.70 10.82
C GLN A 297 6.00 15.37 12.28
N PHE A 298 5.64 14.11 12.53
CA PHE A 298 5.14 13.64 13.82
C PHE A 298 6.20 13.64 14.94
N MET A 299 7.48 13.79 14.59
CA MET A 299 8.59 13.91 15.56
C MET A 299 8.83 15.34 16.03
N GLN A 300 8.35 16.34 15.28
CA GLN A 300 8.52 17.76 15.59
C GLN A 300 7.23 18.43 16.06
N ASN A 301 6.07 17.96 15.58
CA ASN A 301 4.78 18.58 15.83
C ASN A 301 3.81 17.59 16.51
N SER A 302 3.25 17.98 17.66
CA SER A 302 2.31 17.18 18.44
C SER A 302 0.84 17.31 18.01
N GLU A 303 0.52 18.23 17.10
CA GLU A 303 -0.86 18.53 16.70
C GLU A 303 -1.21 17.85 15.36
N THR A 304 -2.00 16.78 15.44
CA THR A 304 -2.50 16.01 14.28
C THR A 304 -3.97 16.30 13.96
N GLY A 305 -4.63 17.17 14.74
CA GLY A 305 -6.09 17.31 14.80
C GLY A 305 -6.77 17.80 13.50
N ASP A 306 -6.11 18.64 12.70
CA ASP A 306 -6.72 19.28 11.50
C ASP A 306 -6.18 18.74 10.17
N ALA A 307 -5.33 17.73 10.23
CA ALA A 307 -4.60 17.12 9.11
C ALA A 307 -5.44 16.87 7.85
N PHE A 308 -6.56 16.18 8.02
CA PHE A 308 -7.43 15.75 6.93
C PHE A 308 -8.26 16.91 6.36
N LYS A 309 -8.65 17.86 7.23
CA LYS A 309 -9.38 19.06 6.84
C LYS A 309 -8.47 19.96 6.00
N ASP A 310 -7.26 20.23 6.48
CA ASP A 310 -6.26 21.02 5.78
C ASP A 310 -5.87 20.39 4.45
N MET A 311 -5.77 19.06 4.38
CA MET A 311 -5.53 18.33 3.14
C MET A 311 -6.64 18.61 2.12
N MET A 312 -7.92 18.52 2.52
CA MET A 312 -9.03 18.78 1.61
C MET A 312 -9.17 20.26 1.22
N GLU A 313 -8.89 21.18 2.13
CA GLU A 313 -8.92 22.63 1.86
C GLU A 313 -7.83 23.06 0.87
N ASN A 314 -6.63 22.48 0.96
CA ASN A 314 -5.50 22.78 0.07
C ASN A 314 -5.51 21.99 -1.24
N SER A 315 -6.57 21.22 -1.51
CA SER A 315 -6.67 20.43 -2.75
C SER A 315 -6.64 21.30 -4.01
N LYS A 316 -5.95 20.82 -5.05
CA LYS A 316 -5.90 21.43 -6.38
C LYS A 316 -6.77 20.64 -7.34
N SER A 317 -7.45 21.34 -8.23
CA SER A 317 -8.30 20.74 -9.26
C SER A 317 -7.94 21.31 -10.63
N SER A 318 -7.71 20.43 -11.58
CA SER A 318 -7.35 20.77 -12.96
C SER A 318 -8.03 19.81 -13.93
N TRP A 319 -8.17 20.25 -15.18
CA TRP A 319 -8.82 19.48 -16.24
C TRP A 319 -7.83 19.12 -17.34
N ALA A 320 -7.87 17.87 -17.78
CA ALA A 320 -7.01 17.41 -18.87
C ALA A 320 -7.79 16.47 -19.82
N PRO A 321 -7.59 16.61 -21.14
CA PRO A 321 -8.17 15.68 -22.11
C PRO A 321 -7.44 14.34 -22.07
N ALA A 322 -8.14 13.25 -22.35
CA ALA A 322 -7.54 11.93 -22.46
C ALA A 322 -8.18 11.07 -23.55
N ALA A 323 -7.47 10.05 -24.01
CA ALA A 323 -7.96 9.11 -25.01
C ALA A 323 -7.64 7.66 -24.64
N ASP A 324 -8.59 6.77 -24.96
CA ASP A 324 -8.43 5.32 -24.81
C ASP A 324 -8.67 4.62 -26.15
N LEU A 325 -8.01 3.47 -26.33
CA LEU A 325 -8.22 2.56 -27.46
C LEU A 325 -8.39 1.13 -26.95
N GLY A 326 -9.28 0.39 -27.59
CA GLY A 326 -9.58 -0.99 -27.28
C GLY A 326 -9.65 -1.84 -28.53
N LEU A 327 -9.17 -3.07 -28.44
CA LEU A 327 -9.30 -4.12 -29.44
C LEU A 327 -9.93 -5.35 -28.78
N LEU A 328 -10.82 -6.01 -29.50
CA LEU A 328 -11.45 -7.24 -29.04
C LEU A 328 -11.60 -8.20 -30.22
N TRP A 329 -11.20 -9.45 -30.03
CA TRP A 329 -11.28 -10.48 -31.06
C TRP A 329 -12.01 -11.72 -30.54
N ASP A 330 -13.16 -12.02 -31.16
CA ASP A 330 -13.89 -13.27 -30.98
C ASP A 330 -13.39 -14.31 -31.99
N VAL A 331 -12.38 -15.07 -31.57
CA VAL A 331 -11.61 -16.00 -32.41
C VAL A 331 -12.52 -17.05 -33.05
N LYS A 332 -13.61 -17.44 -32.39
CA LYS A 332 -14.55 -18.44 -32.92
C LYS A 332 -15.26 -17.97 -34.19
N GLN A 333 -15.46 -16.66 -34.34
CA GLN A 333 -16.09 -16.11 -35.55
C GLN A 333 -15.16 -16.20 -36.76
N THR A 334 -13.85 -16.08 -36.56
CA THR A 334 -12.85 -16.32 -37.60
C THR A 334 -12.64 -17.82 -37.84
N TYR A 335 -12.48 -18.58 -36.76
CA TYR A 335 -12.16 -20.00 -36.77
C TYR A 335 -13.30 -20.78 -36.11
N ALA A 336 -14.31 -21.14 -36.89
CA ALA A 336 -15.53 -21.81 -36.39
C ALA A 336 -15.25 -23.12 -35.61
N LYS A 337 -14.12 -23.79 -35.87
CA LYS A 337 -13.68 -25.02 -35.20
C LYS A 337 -12.89 -24.78 -33.91
N ALA A 338 -12.60 -23.53 -33.53
CA ALA A 338 -11.86 -23.22 -32.32
C ALA A 338 -12.62 -23.74 -31.08
N PRO A 339 -12.01 -24.62 -30.26
CA PRO A 339 -12.66 -25.13 -29.07
C PRO A 339 -12.82 -24.03 -28.03
N LEU A 340 -13.80 -24.18 -27.14
CA LEU A 340 -14.02 -23.28 -25.98
C LEU A 340 -14.28 -21.80 -26.32
N SER A 341 -14.61 -21.44 -27.57
CA SER A 341 -14.98 -20.08 -28.00
C SER A 341 -14.03 -18.97 -27.47
N PRO A 342 -12.75 -18.98 -27.90
CA PRO A 342 -11.73 -18.11 -27.32
C PRO A 342 -11.94 -16.65 -27.69
N LYS A 343 -11.58 -15.75 -26.77
CA LYS A 343 -11.60 -14.30 -26.95
C LYS A 343 -10.32 -13.69 -26.45
N ILE A 344 -9.86 -12.65 -27.14
CA ILE A 344 -8.68 -11.88 -26.79
C ILE A 344 -9.07 -10.41 -26.79
N GLY A 345 -8.68 -9.68 -25.77
CA GLY A 345 -8.91 -8.24 -25.68
C GLY A 345 -7.62 -7.51 -25.31
N LEU A 346 -7.44 -6.32 -25.85
CA LEU A 346 -6.35 -5.41 -25.47
C LEU A 346 -6.96 -4.03 -25.28
N VAL A 347 -6.63 -3.36 -24.18
CA VAL A 347 -7.05 -1.99 -23.93
C VAL A 347 -5.83 -1.13 -23.55
N MET A 348 -5.80 0.08 -24.08
CA MET A 348 -4.84 1.12 -23.76
C MET A 348 -5.63 2.34 -23.28
N ARG A 349 -5.50 2.69 -22.01
CA ARG A 349 -6.17 3.85 -21.41
C ARG A 349 -5.17 4.98 -21.20
N ASN A 350 -5.66 6.22 -21.26
CA ASN A 350 -4.88 7.43 -21.03
C ASN A 350 -3.63 7.48 -21.93
N ILE A 351 -3.83 7.26 -23.24
CA ILE A 351 -2.73 7.11 -24.21
C ILE A 351 -1.79 8.31 -24.21
N ASN A 352 -2.33 9.49 -23.94
CA ASN A 352 -1.64 10.77 -23.89
C ASN A 352 -1.14 11.16 -22.49
N SER A 353 -1.30 10.31 -21.47
CA SER A 353 -0.88 10.55 -20.07
C SER A 353 -1.23 11.96 -19.58
N PRO A 354 -2.52 12.25 -19.31
CA PRO A 354 -2.94 13.58 -18.89
C PRO A 354 -2.30 13.98 -17.56
N SER A 355 -1.88 15.25 -17.47
CA SER A 355 -1.24 15.85 -16.30
C SER A 355 -2.21 16.71 -15.49
N PHE A 356 -2.03 16.75 -14.17
CA PHE A 356 -2.85 17.50 -13.22
C PHE A 356 -2.02 18.23 -12.18
N ASP A 357 -2.35 19.50 -11.92
CA ASP A 357 -1.71 20.31 -10.89
C ASP A 357 -1.77 19.69 -9.49
N THR A 358 -0.65 19.70 -8.77
CA THR A 358 -0.56 19.21 -7.38
C THR A 358 -0.52 20.36 -6.37
N PRO A 359 -1.00 20.16 -5.12
CA PRO A 359 -0.89 21.17 -4.06
C PRO A 359 0.55 21.58 -3.70
N ALA A 360 1.52 20.66 -3.83
CA ALA A 360 2.92 20.89 -3.52
C ALA A 360 3.69 21.66 -4.62
N GLY A 361 3.04 21.95 -5.75
CA GLY A 361 3.67 22.50 -6.95
C GLY A 361 4.18 21.40 -7.88
N GLY A 362 4.02 21.63 -9.19
CA GLY A 362 4.28 20.63 -10.22
C GLY A 362 3.06 19.76 -10.52
N ASP A 363 3.31 18.66 -11.22
CA ASP A 363 2.33 17.94 -12.01
C ASP A 363 2.25 16.46 -11.61
N TYR A 364 1.05 15.91 -11.57
CA TYR A 364 0.79 14.48 -11.45
C TYR A 364 0.29 13.95 -12.79
N ASP A 365 1.08 13.07 -13.41
CA ASP A 365 0.70 12.38 -14.64
C ASP A 365 -0.13 11.14 -14.33
N LEU A 366 -1.32 11.05 -14.92
CA LEU A 366 -2.08 9.81 -14.91
C LEU A 366 -1.49 8.87 -15.97
N ASP A 367 -0.74 7.87 -15.50
CA ASP A 367 0.01 6.98 -16.38
C ASP A 367 -0.87 6.27 -17.43
N ARG A 368 -0.26 6.02 -18.59
CA ARG A 368 -0.85 5.18 -19.63
C ARG A 368 -0.96 3.74 -19.13
N GLN A 369 -2.16 3.18 -19.19
CA GLN A 369 -2.43 1.80 -18.76
C GLN A 369 -2.63 0.90 -19.97
N VAL A 370 -1.91 -0.22 -20.03
CA VAL A 370 -2.10 -1.24 -21.07
C VAL A 370 -2.45 -2.56 -20.41
N ARG A 371 -3.62 -3.11 -20.76
CA ARG A 371 -4.10 -4.39 -20.22
C ARG A 371 -4.48 -5.35 -21.34
N LEU A 372 -4.00 -6.59 -21.20
CA LEU A 372 -4.31 -7.71 -22.07
C LEU A 372 -5.28 -8.65 -21.35
N GLY A 373 -6.29 -9.15 -22.06
CA GLY A 373 -7.28 -10.07 -21.54
C GLY A 373 -7.48 -11.27 -22.46
N PHE A 374 -7.76 -12.41 -21.85
CA PHE A 374 -8.12 -13.66 -22.50
C PHE A 374 -9.37 -14.23 -21.86
N ALA A 375 -10.25 -14.82 -22.66
CA ALA A 375 -11.40 -15.54 -22.14
C ALA A 375 -11.72 -16.80 -22.94
N LEU A 376 -12.23 -17.80 -22.23
CA LEU A 376 -12.71 -19.07 -22.77
C LEU A 376 -14.12 -19.31 -22.27
N ASN A 377 -15.00 -19.82 -23.13
CA ASN A 377 -16.34 -20.28 -22.79
C ASN A 377 -16.46 -21.78 -23.09
N PRO A 378 -16.08 -22.67 -22.14
CA PRO A 378 -16.21 -24.11 -22.32
C PRO A 378 -17.64 -24.56 -22.59
N ALA A 379 -18.62 -23.85 -22.01
CA ALA A 379 -20.04 -24.06 -22.23
C ALA A 379 -20.78 -22.71 -22.30
N LYS A 380 -22.02 -22.69 -22.81
CA LYS A 380 -22.81 -21.45 -22.91
C LYS A 380 -23.14 -20.80 -21.56
N PHE A 381 -23.03 -21.55 -20.47
CA PHE A 381 -23.28 -21.08 -19.11
C PHE A 381 -21.98 -20.83 -18.32
N TRP A 382 -20.81 -21.08 -18.91
CA TRP A 382 -19.53 -21.04 -18.20
C TRP A 382 -18.50 -20.22 -18.96
N THR A 383 -17.95 -19.21 -18.28
CA THR A 383 -16.89 -18.33 -18.76
C THR A 383 -15.68 -18.42 -17.83
N LEU A 384 -14.49 -18.50 -18.40
CA LEU A 384 -13.20 -18.33 -17.74
C LEU A 384 -12.52 -17.09 -18.32
N ALA A 385 -11.92 -16.26 -17.48
CA ALA A 385 -11.23 -15.03 -17.90
C ALA A 385 -9.89 -14.87 -17.17
N LEU A 386 -8.94 -14.27 -17.87
CA LEU A 386 -7.60 -13.94 -17.37
C LEU A 386 -7.21 -12.57 -17.94
N ASP A 387 -6.87 -11.62 -17.08
CA ASP A 387 -6.37 -10.31 -17.48
C ASP A 387 -5.03 -10.02 -16.82
N MET A 388 -4.16 -9.28 -17.51
CA MET A 388 -2.86 -8.84 -17.00
C MET A 388 -2.58 -7.40 -17.43
N ASP A 389 -2.21 -6.57 -16.46
CA ASP A 389 -1.59 -5.27 -16.71
C ASP A 389 -0.18 -5.46 -17.27
N LEU A 390 0.02 -4.97 -18.48
CA LEU A 390 1.32 -4.98 -19.16
C LEU A 390 2.19 -3.81 -18.69
N THR A 391 1.58 -2.71 -18.26
CA THR A 391 2.25 -1.55 -17.66
C THR A 391 2.25 -1.63 -16.14
N LYS A 392 3.30 -1.07 -15.52
CA LYS A 392 3.32 -0.73 -14.10
C LYS A 392 2.91 0.74 -14.00
N ASN A 393 1.90 1.05 -13.20
CA ASN A 393 1.30 2.38 -13.12
C ASN A 393 1.33 2.91 -11.69
N LYS A 394 1.70 4.16 -11.51
CA LYS A 394 1.65 4.84 -10.21
C LYS A 394 0.20 5.05 -9.80
N THR A 395 -0.07 4.93 -8.50
CA THR A 395 -1.32 5.41 -7.92
C THR A 395 -1.13 6.84 -7.37
N PRO A 396 -2.23 7.55 -7.05
CA PRO A 396 -2.15 8.85 -6.38
C PRO A 396 -1.50 8.78 -4.99
N VAL A 397 -1.36 7.58 -4.44
CA VAL A 397 -0.71 7.32 -3.16
C VAL A 397 0.72 6.84 -3.46
N ASN A 398 1.70 7.68 -3.12
CA ASN A 398 3.11 7.32 -3.29
C ASN A 398 3.45 6.03 -2.55
N GLY A 399 4.30 5.21 -3.17
CA GLY A 399 4.68 3.90 -2.63
C GLY A 399 3.73 2.77 -3.01
N PHE A 400 2.63 3.05 -3.73
CA PHE A 400 1.73 2.04 -4.26
C PHE A 400 1.71 2.10 -5.77
N ASP A 401 2.39 1.14 -6.38
CA ASP A 401 2.27 0.95 -7.81
C ASP A 401 1.26 -0.19 -8.08
N SER A 402 0.60 -0.11 -9.22
CA SER A 402 -0.40 -1.10 -9.64
C SER A 402 0.05 -1.81 -10.91
N ARG A 403 -0.01 -3.13 -10.86
CA ARG A 403 0.09 -4.03 -12.03
C ARG A 403 -0.66 -5.32 -11.73
N GLN A 404 -1.93 -5.40 -12.06
CA GLN A 404 -2.78 -6.52 -11.66
C GLN A 404 -2.64 -7.72 -12.60
N LEU A 405 -2.56 -8.91 -12.02
CA LEU A 405 -2.90 -10.17 -12.66
C LEU A 405 -4.22 -10.66 -12.07
N ALA A 406 -5.20 -10.93 -12.91
CA ALA A 406 -6.54 -11.31 -12.50
C ALA A 406 -6.98 -12.57 -13.24
N MET A 407 -7.58 -13.52 -12.54
CA MET A 407 -8.22 -14.69 -13.13
C MET A 407 -9.59 -14.89 -12.51
N GLY A 408 -10.58 -15.34 -13.28
CA GLY A 408 -11.88 -15.63 -12.74
C GLY A 408 -12.75 -16.52 -13.59
N THR A 409 -13.86 -16.92 -12.99
CA THR A 409 -14.88 -17.74 -13.61
C THR A 409 -16.26 -17.14 -13.36
N GLU A 410 -17.15 -17.28 -14.32
CA GLU A 410 -18.58 -17.02 -14.19
C GLU A 410 -19.35 -18.28 -14.58
N ILE A 411 -20.27 -18.71 -13.71
CA ILE A 411 -21.18 -19.83 -13.93
C ILE A 411 -22.61 -19.31 -13.82
N ASN A 412 -23.35 -19.39 -14.91
CA ASN A 412 -24.75 -19.00 -14.98
C ASN A 412 -25.63 -20.19 -14.55
N ILE A 413 -26.01 -20.24 -13.27
CA ILE A 413 -26.78 -21.37 -12.69
C ILE A 413 -28.17 -21.48 -13.32
N PHE A 414 -28.80 -20.34 -13.53
CA PHE A 414 -29.98 -20.21 -14.38
C PHE A 414 -29.58 -19.36 -15.56
N ASN A 415 -29.78 -19.85 -16.79
CA ASN A 415 -29.36 -19.17 -18.02
C ASN A 415 -30.53 -19.09 -19.00
N ARG A 416 -31.53 -18.25 -18.68
CA ARG A 416 -32.65 -17.95 -19.58
C ARG A 416 -32.64 -16.47 -19.93
N LYS A 417 -33.14 -16.16 -21.13
CA LYS A 417 -33.14 -14.78 -21.66
C LYS A 417 -33.80 -13.75 -20.73
N ALA A 418 -34.89 -14.13 -20.06
CA ALA A 418 -35.62 -13.26 -19.14
C ALA A 418 -35.18 -13.38 -17.67
N PHE A 419 -34.34 -14.38 -17.34
CA PHE A 419 -33.95 -14.68 -15.96
C PHE A 419 -32.61 -15.41 -15.94
N ASN A 420 -31.57 -14.77 -15.39
CA ASN A 420 -30.24 -15.34 -15.29
C ASN A 420 -29.57 -14.99 -13.95
N ILE A 421 -29.00 -16.01 -13.30
CA ILE A 421 -28.26 -15.87 -12.03
C ILE A 421 -26.79 -16.27 -12.28
N PRO A 422 -25.90 -15.29 -12.51
CA PRO A 422 -24.47 -15.54 -12.60
C PRO A 422 -23.85 -15.65 -11.21
N LEU A 423 -23.10 -16.72 -10.96
CA LEU A 423 -22.16 -16.80 -9.85
C LEU A 423 -20.76 -16.58 -10.37
N ARG A 424 -19.98 -15.77 -9.65
CA ARG A 424 -18.62 -15.40 -10.03
C ARG A 424 -17.66 -15.67 -8.90
N ALA A 425 -16.52 -16.24 -9.26
CA ALA A 425 -15.37 -16.35 -8.39
C ALA A 425 -14.14 -15.86 -9.15
N GLY A 426 -13.09 -15.49 -8.43
CA GLY A 426 -11.82 -15.17 -9.04
C GLY A 426 -10.75 -14.82 -8.03
N ILE A 427 -9.53 -14.70 -8.54
CA ILE A 427 -8.33 -14.31 -7.80
C ILE A 427 -7.68 -13.13 -8.48
N MET A 428 -7.02 -12.29 -7.72
CA MET A 428 -6.21 -11.18 -8.23
C MET A 428 -4.96 -11.00 -7.39
N LYS A 429 -3.89 -10.50 -8.01
CA LYS A 429 -2.63 -10.17 -7.35
C LYS A 429 -2.03 -8.92 -7.99
N ASN A 430 -1.60 -7.98 -7.16
CA ASN A 430 -0.77 -6.88 -7.63
C ASN A 430 0.67 -7.39 -7.80
N LEU A 431 1.16 -7.40 -9.03
CA LEU A 431 2.53 -7.81 -9.38
C LEU A 431 3.55 -6.69 -9.22
N ALA A 432 3.10 -5.45 -9.02
CA ALA A 432 3.99 -4.30 -8.81
C ALA A 432 4.62 -4.33 -7.40
N GLU A 433 3.93 -4.92 -6.43
CA GLU A 433 4.32 -4.98 -5.03
C GLU A 433 4.72 -6.40 -4.64
N LYS A 434 5.94 -6.57 -4.12
CA LYS A 434 6.48 -7.91 -3.76
C LYS A 434 5.68 -8.56 -2.63
N ASP A 435 5.23 -7.75 -1.68
CA ASP A 435 4.53 -8.23 -0.49
C ASP A 435 3.03 -8.43 -0.72
N SER A 436 2.47 -7.87 -1.78
CA SER A 436 1.05 -8.05 -2.12
C SER A 436 0.73 -9.54 -2.26
N LYS A 437 -0.15 -10.05 -1.39
CA LYS A 437 -0.65 -11.42 -1.47
C LYS A 437 -1.87 -11.51 -2.38
N MET A 438 -2.27 -12.74 -2.67
CA MET A 438 -3.46 -13.00 -3.49
C MET A 438 -4.73 -12.53 -2.76
N ALA A 439 -5.63 -11.90 -3.51
CA ALA A 439 -6.98 -11.59 -3.07
C ALA A 439 -8.01 -12.46 -3.80
N TYR A 440 -9.01 -12.90 -3.06
CA TYR A 440 -10.12 -13.72 -3.53
C TYR A 440 -11.35 -12.85 -3.73
N THR A 441 -12.07 -13.10 -4.81
CA THR A 441 -13.30 -12.39 -5.15
C THR A 441 -14.45 -13.38 -5.26
N LEU A 442 -15.60 -12.98 -4.74
CA LEU A 442 -16.87 -13.67 -4.94
C LEU A 442 -17.91 -12.64 -5.36
N GLY A 443 -18.82 -13.03 -6.24
CA GLY A 443 -19.92 -12.18 -6.65
C GLY A 443 -21.08 -12.97 -7.20
N THR A 444 -22.24 -12.35 -7.18
CA THR A 444 -23.46 -12.88 -7.74
C THR A 444 -24.26 -11.76 -8.39
N GLY A 445 -25.22 -12.12 -9.23
CA GLY A 445 -26.15 -11.17 -9.77
C GLY A 445 -27.53 -11.76 -10.03
N LEU A 446 -28.44 -10.87 -10.38
CA LEU A 446 -29.77 -11.19 -10.85
C LEU A 446 -30.04 -10.39 -12.12
N ASN A 447 -30.13 -11.08 -13.25
CA ASN A 447 -30.61 -10.50 -14.49
C ASN A 447 -32.07 -10.90 -14.65
N MET A 448 -32.98 -9.95 -14.65
CA MET A 448 -34.42 -10.18 -14.79
C MET A 448 -34.97 -9.20 -15.82
N LEU A 449 -35.44 -9.74 -16.94
CA LEU A 449 -35.94 -8.96 -18.09
C LEU A 449 -34.90 -7.93 -18.56
N PHE A 450 -35.17 -6.65 -18.33
CA PHE A 450 -34.30 -5.53 -18.67
C PHE A 450 -33.44 -5.09 -17.50
N MET A 451 -33.66 -5.60 -16.29
CA MET A 451 -32.91 -5.21 -15.10
C MET A 451 -31.75 -6.17 -14.87
N HIS A 452 -30.63 -5.64 -14.43
CA HIS A 452 -29.58 -6.42 -13.79
C HIS A 452 -29.13 -5.75 -12.50
N PHE A 453 -28.84 -6.58 -11.51
CA PHE A 453 -28.23 -6.18 -10.26
C PHE A 453 -27.10 -7.15 -9.95
N ASP A 454 -25.89 -6.65 -9.73
CA ASP A 454 -24.74 -7.44 -9.36
C ASP A 454 -24.18 -6.94 -8.02
N VAL A 455 -23.67 -7.88 -7.22
CA VAL A 455 -22.94 -7.59 -5.99
C VAL A 455 -21.70 -8.47 -5.93
N SER A 456 -20.60 -7.92 -5.43
CA SER A 456 -19.35 -8.65 -5.26
C SER A 456 -18.58 -8.16 -4.05
N GLY A 457 -17.72 -9.03 -3.55
CA GLY A 457 -16.76 -8.74 -2.51
C GLY A 457 -15.37 -9.25 -2.87
N VAL A 458 -14.35 -8.62 -2.29
CA VAL A 458 -12.95 -9.02 -2.35
C VAL A 458 -12.38 -9.12 -0.94
N VAL A 459 -11.53 -10.12 -0.71
CA VAL A 459 -10.80 -10.32 0.55
C VAL A 459 -9.39 -10.84 0.27
N SER A 460 -8.36 -10.28 0.89
CA SER A 460 -6.99 -10.80 0.80
C SER A 460 -6.81 -12.11 1.58
N SER A 461 -5.87 -12.93 1.11
CA SER A 461 -5.25 -14.00 1.93
C SER A 461 -4.40 -13.46 3.07
N GLU A 462 -3.81 -12.28 2.87
CA GLU A 462 -3.03 -11.59 3.89
C GLU A 462 -3.93 -11.02 4.97
N ARG A 463 -3.48 -11.17 6.22
CA ARG A 463 -4.10 -10.59 7.40
C ARG A 463 -3.11 -9.65 8.06
N THR A 464 -3.64 -8.61 8.66
CA THR A 464 -2.91 -7.67 9.51
C THR A 464 -3.60 -7.59 10.86
N THR A 465 -2.83 -7.26 11.88
CA THR A 465 -3.37 -7.03 13.22
C THR A 465 -3.77 -5.57 13.36
N LEU A 466 -4.95 -5.33 13.91
CA LEU A 466 -5.44 -4.03 14.36
C LEU A 466 -6.15 -4.24 15.68
N ASP A 467 -5.71 -3.56 16.75
CA ASP A 467 -6.29 -3.66 18.10
C ASP A 467 -6.47 -5.12 18.56
N ASP A 468 -5.38 -5.89 18.53
CA ASP A 468 -5.33 -7.33 18.86
C ASP A 468 -6.26 -8.25 18.04
N SER A 469 -6.88 -7.71 16.98
CA SER A 469 -7.77 -8.44 16.09
C SER A 469 -7.14 -8.62 14.71
N GLU A 470 -7.17 -9.84 14.19
CA GLU A 470 -6.74 -10.10 12.82
C GLU A 470 -7.82 -9.69 11.80
N ILE A 471 -7.49 -8.72 10.95
CA ILE A 471 -8.34 -8.28 9.84
C ILE A 471 -7.66 -8.58 8.50
N PRO A 472 -8.42 -8.80 7.41
CA PRO A 472 -7.83 -8.92 6.07
C PRO A 472 -7.13 -7.61 5.66
N ALA A 473 -5.94 -7.74 5.09
CA ALA A 473 -5.17 -6.60 4.55
C ALA A 473 -5.89 -5.91 3.38
N LYS A 474 -6.72 -6.63 2.61
CA LYS A 474 -7.63 -6.07 1.60
C LYS A 474 -9.04 -6.54 1.84
N VAL A 475 -9.98 -5.61 1.84
CA VAL A 475 -11.42 -5.89 1.84
C VAL A 475 -12.13 -4.91 0.93
N GLY A 476 -13.14 -5.35 0.21
CA GLY A 476 -13.93 -4.44 -0.60
C GLY A 476 -15.25 -5.02 -1.02
N VAL A 477 -16.17 -4.14 -1.36
CA VAL A 477 -17.49 -4.47 -1.84
C VAL A 477 -17.82 -3.60 -3.05
N ALA A 478 -18.51 -4.18 -4.02
CA ALA A 478 -19.02 -3.43 -5.16
C ALA A 478 -20.42 -3.93 -5.50
N ALA A 479 -21.25 -3.01 -5.97
CA ALA A 479 -22.56 -3.31 -6.50
C ALA A 479 -22.75 -2.56 -7.82
N SER A 480 -23.54 -3.13 -8.72
CA SER A 480 -24.02 -2.42 -9.89
C SER A 480 -25.50 -2.67 -10.10
N PHE A 481 -26.19 -1.65 -10.58
CA PHE A 481 -27.55 -1.76 -11.07
C PHE A 481 -27.59 -1.26 -12.50
N GLY A 482 -28.39 -1.87 -13.36
CA GLY A 482 -28.69 -1.24 -14.63
C GLY A 482 -29.86 -1.80 -15.39
N LEU A 483 -30.20 -1.06 -16.44
CA LEU A 483 -31.32 -1.30 -17.34
C LEU A 483 -30.76 -1.56 -18.73
N LEU A 484 -30.92 -2.78 -19.26
CA LEU A 484 -30.41 -3.26 -20.53
C LEU A 484 -31.58 -3.49 -21.50
N PHE A 485 -31.53 -2.96 -22.72
CA PHE A 485 -32.58 -3.09 -23.74
C PHE A 485 -32.04 -3.18 -25.18
#